data_AF-A0A8J3U2R5-F1
#
_entry.id   AF-A0A8J3U2R5-F1
#
_cell.length_a   1.000
_cell.length_b   1.000
_cell.length_c   1.000
_cell.angle_alpha   90.00
_cell.angle_beta   90.00
_cell.angle_gamma   90.00
#
_symmetry.space_group_name_H-M   'P 1'
#
loop_
_entity.id
_entity.type
_entity.pdbx_description
1 polymer ?
#
loop_
_entity_poly.entity_id
_entity_poly.type
_entity_poly.pdbx_seq_one_letter_code
_entity_poly.pdbx_strand_id
1 'polypeptide(L)'
;MNLSLSDIVPPLRWTAPSQVEPIASDPGLPDAWWQSLPLDRACALVGTAQVASRLTDLTSACWEHLILGDILPLLRFTDPADCLQTPGSREGVHRLFAGVLDKLLATDPADDPSAAALPEIIDRLFARLDDRQRAIARDRLYFDASQNSAQTAQRATLDELAQRFSVTRERIRQIERDLREHVLSWLAGPEAAPLNAHLSWLHTRLGSAVPADELAVAAPWHRTELATLAIPAWRFVRTLLTGYEQADGWLVAGGAEELREKTRQLFADGPRKLDEAVSLVSQLGVREDLAERWIVSVPQLRVLDGHVVPWPRGVNDKAEAVLAVAGTPLSPEEIQERIGEDHSVVGVRNQLASDERFIRLDRNKYGLRRWGGGEEYLGIREMIVREIERAGGEASVNTIVGNLTSRYEVSESSVRAYAGGPGFERTQRGWIRVAGPEQGEPYHPRKDVSMTRRSFRSRDGRWWHRVDINAEHLRGSGSPLPTGFAAHLGMAPGGQLTASTPAGDVVISWHNQPTMGSIRPVLVDYNASDGDHVFITVSDGGELLTRFLPASAAGLPSLNRALHLIGYTAPVASDAEGVRLIGARIGLPEGATREEVLERLRERGDRDILGFLA
;
A
#
# COMPACT_ATOMS: atom_id res chain seq x y z
N MET A 1 2.64 21.98 -28.53
CA MET A 1 3.49 21.58 -29.68
C MET A 1 4.94 21.54 -29.22
N ASN A 2 5.69 20.46 -29.44
CA ASN A 2 7.07 20.33 -28.92
C ASN A 2 8.17 20.70 -29.94
N LEU A 3 7.96 21.78 -30.71
CA LEU A 3 8.92 22.29 -31.70
C LEU A 3 9.51 23.61 -31.20
N SER A 4 10.83 23.79 -31.29
CA SER A 4 11.50 25.07 -31.04
C SER A 4 11.49 25.95 -32.30
N LEU A 5 11.88 27.22 -32.17
CA LEU A 5 12.01 28.10 -33.35
C LEU A 5 13.04 27.55 -34.36
N SER A 6 14.13 26.95 -33.87
CA SER A 6 15.18 26.35 -34.70
C SER A 6 14.75 25.10 -35.47
N ASP A 7 13.61 24.50 -35.12
CA ASP A 7 13.05 23.36 -35.84
C ASP A 7 12.26 23.79 -37.08
N ILE A 8 11.73 25.01 -37.07
CA ILE A 8 10.93 25.56 -38.17
C ILE A 8 11.66 26.64 -38.99
N VAL A 9 12.81 27.13 -38.51
CA VAL A 9 13.68 28.10 -39.20
C VAL A 9 15.07 27.48 -39.39
N PRO A 10 15.32 26.78 -40.51
CA PRO A 10 16.57 26.05 -40.73
C PRO A 10 17.86 26.88 -40.59
N PRO A 11 17.93 28.15 -41.07
CA PRO A 11 19.14 28.97 -40.94
C PRO A 11 19.64 29.19 -39.50
N LEU A 12 18.77 29.07 -38.48
CA LEU A 12 19.19 29.14 -37.08
C LEU A 12 20.19 28.05 -36.68
N ARG A 13 20.20 26.92 -37.39
CA ARG A 13 21.10 25.80 -37.10
C ARG A 13 22.52 26.00 -37.63
N TRP A 14 22.70 26.92 -38.58
CA TRP A 14 23.98 27.17 -39.24
C TRP A 14 24.51 28.60 -39.03
N THR A 15 23.74 29.44 -38.32
CA THR A 15 24.17 30.78 -37.91
C THR A 15 24.90 30.68 -36.57
N ALA A 16 26.06 31.32 -36.44
CA ALA A 16 26.85 31.24 -35.21
C ALA A 16 26.05 31.82 -34.01
N PRO A 17 26.06 31.17 -32.84
CA PRO A 17 25.31 31.65 -31.67
C PRO A 17 25.60 33.10 -31.29
N SER A 18 26.85 33.54 -31.44
CA SER A 18 27.28 34.93 -31.20
C SER A 18 26.63 35.97 -32.13
N GLN A 19 26.10 35.57 -33.28
CA GLN A 19 25.36 36.43 -34.20
C GLN A 19 23.84 36.39 -33.92
N VAL A 20 23.33 35.29 -33.38
CA VAL A 20 21.91 35.10 -33.09
C VAL A 20 21.53 35.73 -31.74
N GLU A 21 22.34 35.49 -30.72
CA GLU A 21 22.06 35.85 -29.32
C GLU A 21 21.77 37.35 -29.12
N PRO A 22 22.52 38.31 -29.71
CA PRO A 22 22.26 39.73 -29.51
C PRO A 22 20.91 40.21 -30.09
N ILE A 23 20.34 39.46 -31.04
CA ILE A 23 19.14 39.85 -31.79
C ILE A 23 17.92 39.06 -31.31
N ALA A 24 18.11 37.78 -30.97
CA ALA A 24 17.06 36.88 -30.51
C ALA A 24 16.77 36.99 -29.01
N SER A 25 17.68 37.56 -28.21
CA SER A 25 17.48 37.77 -26.78
C SER A 25 16.25 38.63 -26.51
N ASP A 26 15.43 38.21 -25.55
CA ASP A 26 14.24 38.92 -25.12
C ASP A 26 14.12 38.80 -23.59
N PRO A 27 13.89 39.91 -22.84
CA PRO A 27 13.77 39.86 -21.38
C PRO A 27 12.67 38.94 -20.85
N GLY A 28 11.66 38.64 -21.68
CA GLY A 28 10.57 37.73 -21.32
C GLY A 28 10.85 36.25 -21.59
N LEU A 29 12.02 35.89 -22.14
CA LEU A 29 12.36 34.52 -22.54
C LEU A 29 13.72 34.09 -21.94
N PRO A 30 13.91 32.77 -21.71
CA PRO A 30 15.19 32.25 -21.24
C PRO A 30 16.30 32.37 -22.31
N ASP A 31 17.55 32.29 -21.87
CA ASP A 31 18.70 32.28 -22.78
C ASP A 31 18.61 31.12 -23.79
N ALA A 32 18.98 31.39 -25.03
CA ALA A 32 18.91 30.43 -26.13
C ALA A 32 17.53 29.78 -26.35
N TRP A 33 16.43 30.46 -25.97
CA TRP A 33 15.06 29.94 -26.10
C TRP A 33 14.73 29.42 -27.51
N TRP A 34 15.32 30.00 -28.57
CA TRP A 34 15.09 29.60 -29.95
C TRP A 34 15.52 28.15 -30.23
N GLN A 35 16.35 27.54 -29.38
CA GLN A 35 16.81 26.15 -29.48
C GLN A 35 16.10 25.19 -28.53
N SER A 36 15.66 25.67 -27.36
CA SER A 36 15.28 24.80 -26.23
C SER A 36 13.85 24.98 -25.74
N LEU A 37 13.23 26.14 -26.02
CA LEU A 37 11.87 26.43 -25.57
C LEU A 37 10.87 26.04 -26.66
N PRO A 38 9.84 25.23 -26.33
CA PRO A 38 8.73 24.99 -27.24
C PRO A 38 8.10 26.31 -27.71
N LEU A 39 7.86 26.40 -29.02
CA LEU A 39 7.45 27.62 -29.71
C LEU A 39 6.10 28.15 -29.22
N ASP A 40 5.19 27.24 -28.84
CA ASP A 40 3.91 27.59 -28.20
C ASP A 40 4.10 28.27 -26.85
N ARG A 41 5.02 27.78 -26.02
CA ARG A 41 5.39 28.41 -24.75
C ARG A 41 6.09 29.75 -24.98
N ALA A 42 6.99 29.85 -25.96
CA ALA A 42 7.64 31.12 -26.30
C ALA A 42 6.60 32.19 -26.70
N CYS A 43 5.65 31.83 -27.55
CA CYS A 43 4.60 32.74 -27.99
C CYS A 43 3.59 33.05 -26.87
N ALA A 44 3.33 32.14 -25.94
CA ALA A 44 2.49 32.42 -24.77
C ALA A 44 3.12 33.43 -23.80
N LEU A 45 4.46 33.44 -23.68
CA LEU A 45 5.17 34.32 -22.75
C LEU A 45 5.30 35.77 -23.26
N VAL A 46 5.61 35.95 -24.55
CA VAL A 46 5.90 37.29 -25.11
C VAL A 46 4.97 37.71 -26.27
N GLY A 47 4.09 36.82 -26.72
CA GLY A 47 3.18 37.04 -27.84
C GLY A 47 3.77 36.63 -29.19
N THR A 48 2.93 36.12 -30.09
CA THR A 48 3.33 35.69 -31.43
C THR A 48 3.97 36.82 -32.25
N ALA A 49 3.42 38.03 -32.17
CA ALA A 49 3.95 39.19 -32.87
C ALA A 49 5.37 39.55 -32.43
N GLN A 50 5.71 39.34 -31.16
CA GLN A 50 7.04 39.60 -30.61
C GLN A 50 8.05 38.55 -31.09
N VAL A 51 7.67 37.27 -31.06
CA VAL A 51 8.46 36.17 -31.62
C VAL A 51 8.72 36.38 -33.12
N ALA A 52 7.68 36.76 -33.87
CA ALA A 52 7.80 37.11 -35.29
C ALA A 52 8.74 38.32 -35.50
N SER A 53 8.68 39.34 -34.63
CA SER A 53 9.57 40.51 -34.70
C SER A 53 11.04 40.11 -34.57
N ARG A 54 11.37 39.25 -33.59
CA ARG A 54 12.74 38.75 -33.42
C ARG A 54 13.22 37.98 -34.64
N LEU A 55 12.36 37.14 -35.22
CA LEU A 55 12.67 36.40 -36.44
C LEU A 55 12.87 37.33 -37.66
N THR A 56 12.08 38.40 -37.78
CA THR A 56 12.24 39.42 -38.82
C THR A 56 13.57 40.17 -38.67
N ASP A 57 13.94 40.53 -37.45
CA ASP A 57 15.19 41.23 -37.17
C ASP A 57 16.39 40.32 -37.47
N LEU A 58 16.34 39.03 -37.09
CA LEU A 58 17.33 38.02 -37.47
C LEU A 58 17.44 37.84 -38.98
N THR A 59 16.30 37.82 -39.67
CA THR A 59 16.25 37.68 -41.13
C THR A 59 16.94 38.85 -41.82
N SER A 60 16.68 40.07 -41.34
CA SER A 60 17.29 41.28 -41.88
C SER A 60 18.80 41.34 -41.59
N ALA A 61 19.21 40.92 -40.39
CA ALA A 61 20.61 41.02 -39.97
C ALA A 61 21.51 39.89 -40.50
N CYS A 62 20.97 38.67 -40.63
CA CYS A 62 21.77 37.48 -40.92
C CYS A 62 21.45 36.84 -42.28
N TRP A 63 20.24 37.02 -42.82
CA TRP A 63 19.72 36.19 -43.92
C TRP A 63 19.06 36.98 -45.06
N GLU A 64 19.36 38.26 -45.23
CA GLU A 64 18.75 39.13 -46.25
C GLU A 64 18.91 38.59 -47.69
N HIS A 65 19.94 37.79 -47.93
CA HIS A 65 20.26 37.20 -49.22
C HIS A 65 19.53 35.87 -49.51
N LEU A 66 18.85 35.28 -48.51
CA LEU A 66 18.11 34.03 -48.68
C LEU A 66 16.68 34.31 -49.16
N ILE A 67 16.07 33.37 -49.86
CA ILE A 67 14.63 33.46 -50.16
C ILE A 67 13.82 33.16 -48.90
N LEU A 68 12.68 33.83 -48.73
CA LEU A 68 11.83 33.72 -47.55
C LEU A 68 11.39 32.27 -47.27
N GLY A 69 11.14 31.49 -48.32
CA GLY A 69 10.77 30.08 -48.24
C GLY A 69 11.91 29.12 -47.86
N ASP A 70 13.17 29.59 -47.79
CA ASP A 70 14.29 28.83 -47.23
C ASP A 70 14.58 29.24 -45.77
N ILE A 71 14.20 30.47 -45.40
CA ILE A 71 14.25 30.96 -44.02
C ILE A 71 13.13 30.33 -43.19
N LEU A 72 11.90 30.38 -43.69
CA LEU A 72 10.72 29.81 -43.06
C LEU A 72 9.97 28.93 -44.08
N PRO A 73 10.32 27.64 -44.21
CA PRO A 73 9.75 26.74 -45.20
C PRO A 73 8.23 26.66 -45.22
N LEU A 74 7.59 26.91 -44.08
CA LEU A 74 6.13 26.92 -43.95
C LEU A 74 5.45 28.05 -44.74
N LEU A 75 6.19 29.07 -45.18
CA LEU A 75 5.68 30.08 -46.12
C LEU A 75 5.26 29.48 -47.46
N ARG A 76 5.87 28.36 -47.88
CA ARG A 76 5.52 27.67 -49.13
C ARG A 76 4.07 27.18 -49.16
N PHE A 77 3.45 26.98 -47.99
CA PHE A 77 2.06 26.55 -47.85
C PHE A 77 1.09 27.69 -47.58
N THR A 78 1.56 28.72 -46.89
CA THR A 78 0.71 29.83 -46.42
C THR A 78 0.65 30.96 -47.44
N ASP A 79 1.78 31.28 -48.06
CA ASP A 79 1.94 32.38 -49.02
C ASP A 79 2.93 31.96 -50.15
N PRO A 80 2.50 31.09 -51.09
CA PRO A 80 3.38 30.46 -52.08
C PRO A 80 4.07 31.44 -53.05
N ALA A 81 3.47 32.61 -53.29
CA ALA A 81 4.04 33.63 -54.18
C ALA A 81 5.18 34.42 -53.50
N ASP A 82 4.97 34.81 -52.25
CA ASP A 82 5.93 35.59 -51.47
C ASP A 82 7.12 34.74 -50.99
N CYS A 83 6.94 33.43 -50.82
CA CYS A 83 8.03 32.55 -50.37
C CYS A 83 9.21 32.46 -51.36
N LEU A 84 9.01 32.81 -52.64
CA LEU A 84 10.05 32.83 -53.67
C LEU A 84 10.86 34.13 -53.70
N GLN A 85 10.47 35.13 -52.90
CA GLN A 85 11.14 36.43 -52.85
C GLN A 85 12.21 36.45 -51.75
N THR A 86 13.23 37.28 -51.91
CA THR A 86 14.13 37.67 -50.81
C THR A 86 13.41 38.63 -49.85
N PRO A 87 13.85 38.73 -48.57
CA PRO A 87 13.29 39.68 -47.60
C PRO A 87 13.13 41.09 -48.16
N GLY A 88 11.90 41.60 -48.13
CA GLY A 88 11.56 42.97 -48.53
C GLY A 88 11.50 43.90 -47.32
N SER A 89 10.52 44.80 -47.29
CA SER A 89 10.29 45.69 -46.13
C SER A 89 10.11 44.89 -44.84
N ARG A 90 10.68 45.38 -43.73
CA ARG A 90 10.55 44.78 -42.38
C ARG A 90 9.08 44.47 -42.03
N GLU A 91 8.17 45.40 -42.28
CA GLU A 91 6.73 45.23 -42.02
C GLU A 91 6.10 44.10 -42.84
N GLY A 92 6.51 43.96 -44.10
CA GLY A 92 6.05 42.86 -44.97
C GLY A 92 6.53 41.50 -44.47
N VAL A 93 7.81 41.38 -44.12
CA VAL A 93 8.40 40.14 -43.61
C VAL A 93 7.81 39.78 -42.24
N HIS A 94 7.63 40.76 -41.36
CA HIS A 94 6.97 40.58 -40.07
C HIS A 94 5.56 40.04 -40.20
N ARG A 95 4.76 40.63 -41.11
CA ARG A 95 3.39 40.17 -41.37
C ARG A 95 3.34 38.73 -41.86
N LEU A 96 4.23 38.35 -42.79
CA LEU A 96 4.32 36.99 -43.33
C LEU A 96 4.69 35.98 -42.23
N PHE A 97 5.71 36.28 -41.43
CA PHE A 97 6.14 35.40 -40.34
C PHE A 97 5.12 35.29 -39.21
N ALA A 98 4.51 36.42 -38.80
CA ALA A 98 3.43 36.43 -37.83
C ALA A 98 2.25 35.56 -38.32
N GLY A 99 1.85 35.68 -39.59
CA GLY A 99 0.78 34.87 -40.18
C GLY A 99 1.08 33.37 -40.19
N VAL A 100 2.34 32.97 -40.41
CA VAL A 100 2.75 31.56 -40.30
C VAL A 100 2.68 31.08 -38.86
N LEU A 101 3.24 31.85 -37.92
CA LEU A 101 3.25 31.47 -36.51
C LEU A 101 1.82 31.43 -35.95
N ASP A 102 0.96 32.38 -36.28
CA ASP A 102 -0.45 32.38 -35.86
C ASP A 102 -1.19 31.15 -36.40
N LYS A 103 -1.01 30.78 -37.67
CA LYS A 103 -1.61 29.56 -38.25
C LYS A 103 -1.06 28.27 -37.62
N LEU A 104 0.21 28.28 -37.20
CA LEU A 104 0.87 27.14 -36.57
C LEU A 104 0.47 26.99 -35.10
N LEU A 105 0.21 28.11 -34.42
CA LEU A 105 -0.22 28.17 -33.03
C LEU A 105 -1.74 28.09 -32.86
N ALA A 106 -2.50 28.34 -33.92
CA ALA A 106 -3.91 28.01 -34.02
C ALA A 106 -4.09 26.48 -33.92
N THR A 107 -3.99 25.98 -32.69
CA THR A 107 -4.10 24.55 -32.34
C THR A 107 -5.32 24.25 -31.47
N ASP A 108 -6.33 25.11 -31.55
CA ASP A 108 -7.70 24.70 -31.22
C ASP A 108 -8.63 24.96 -32.42
N PRO A 109 -8.87 23.98 -33.32
CA PRO A 109 -9.95 24.06 -34.30
C PRO A 109 -11.33 24.23 -33.65
N ALA A 110 -11.43 24.14 -32.32
CA ALA A 110 -12.59 24.60 -31.55
C ALA A 110 -12.94 26.08 -31.78
N ASP A 111 -11.95 26.93 -32.09
CA ASP A 111 -12.13 28.38 -32.29
C ASP A 111 -12.22 28.79 -33.76
N ASP A 112 -12.18 27.83 -34.70
CA ASP A 112 -12.43 28.10 -36.12
C ASP A 112 -13.95 28.31 -36.34
N PRO A 113 -14.40 29.46 -36.89
CA PRO A 113 -15.81 29.65 -37.26
C PRO A 113 -16.34 28.58 -38.22
N SER A 114 -15.48 27.84 -38.93
CA SER A 114 -15.87 26.67 -39.74
C SER A 114 -16.30 25.46 -38.88
N ALA A 115 -15.81 25.32 -37.64
CA ALA A 115 -16.17 24.25 -36.72
C ALA A 115 -17.59 24.41 -36.16
N ALA A 116 -18.11 25.64 -36.09
CA ALA A 116 -19.52 25.90 -35.75
C ALA A 116 -20.48 25.30 -36.79
N ALA A 117 -20.04 25.07 -38.03
CA ALA A 117 -20.82 24.44 -39.08
C ALA A 117 -20.75 22.90 -39.09
N LEU A 118 -19.92 22.28 -38.25
CA LEU A 118 -19.76 20.81 -38.22
C LEU A 118 -21.06 20.07 -37.85
N PRO A 119 -21.82 20.48 -36.81
CA PRO A 119 -23.13 19.88 -36.55
C PRO A 119 -24.07 19.95 -37.76
N GLU A 120 -24.10 21.08 -38.49
CA GLU A 120 -24.94 21.25 -39.68
C GLU A 120 -24.49 20.37 -40.86
N ILE A 121 -23.18 20.19 -41.03
CA ILE A 121 -22.59 19.27 -42.01
C ILE A 121 -23.02 17.81 -41.68
N ILE A 122 -22.95 17.43 -40.40
CA ILE A 122 -23.37 16.10 -39.94
C ILE A 122 -24.90 15.93 -40.07
N ASP A 123 -25.70 16.95 -39.78
CA ASP A 123 -27.15 16.88 -39.97
C ASP A 123 -27.53 16.71 -41.45
N ARG A 124 -26.81 17.36 -42.38
CA ARG A 124 -27.04 17.17 -43.83
C ARG A 124 -26.82 15.73 -44.29
N LEU A 125 -25.86 15.00 -43.68
CA LEU A 125 -25.64 13.58 -43.96
C LEU A 125 -26.89 12.74 -43.64
N PHE A 126 -27.55 13.01 -42.52
CA PHE A 126 -28.70 12.22 -42.06
C PHE A 126 -30.06 12.76 -42.53
N ALA A 127 -30.11 13.94 -43.15
CA ALA A 127 -31.35 14.61 -43.54
C ALA A 127 -32.22 13.81 -44.52
N ARG A 128 -31.62 12.94 -45.34
CA ARG A 128 -32.32 12.11 -46.34
C ARG A 128 -32.81 10.77 -45.80
N LEU A 129 -32.49 10.43 -44.55
CA LEU A 129 -32.89 9.16 -43.95
C LEU A 129 -34.37 9.16 -43.53
N ASP A 130 -35.02 8.02 -43.69
CA ASP A 130 -36.37 7.79 -43.17
C ASP A 130 -36.38 7.69 -41.62
N ASP A 131 -37.56 7.81 -40.99
CA ASP A 131 -37.69 7.77 -39.52
C ASP A 131 -37.15 6.48 -38.91
N ARG A 132 -37.26 5.37 -39.62
CA ARG A 132 -36.77 4.06 -39.18
C ARG A 132 -35.23 4.02 -39.22
N GLN A 133 -34.61 4.50 -40.28
CA GLN A 133 -33.16 4.61 -40.43
C GLN A 133 -32.58 5.53 -39.35
N ARG A 134 -33.21 6.68 -39.10
CA ARG A 134 -32.81 7.61 -38.04
C ARG A 134 -32.91 6.98 -36.65
N ALA A 135 -33.99 6.26 -36.37
CA ALA A 135 -34.15 5.55 -35.10
C ALA A 135 -33.10 4.43 -34.92
N ILE A 136 -32.82 3.64 -35.95
CA ILE A 136 -31.77 2.60 -35.91
C ILE A 136 -30.38 3.23 -35.69
N ALA A 137 -30.09 4.35 -36.37
CA ALA A 137 -28.87 5.11 -36.17
C ALA A 137 -28.72 5.58 -34.71
N ARG A 138 -29.75 6.25 -34.17
CA ARG A 138 -29.78 6.79 -32.80
C ARG A 138 -29.70 5.71 -31.71
N ASP A 139 -30.61 4.74 -31.78
CA ASP A 139 -30.90 3.81 -30.69
C ASP A 139 -29.90 2.64 -30.65
N ARG A 140 -29.12 2.44 -31.74
CA ARG A 140 -28.24 1.27 -31.86
C ARG A 140 -26.84 1.53 -32.42
N LEU A 141 -26.66 2.32 -33.48
CA LEU A 141 -25.32 2.59 -34.05
C LEU A 141 -24.54 3.59 -33.18
N TYR A 142 -25.19 4.69 -32.82
CA TYR A 142 -24.60 5.78 -32.03
C TYR A 142 -25.03 5.72 -30.56
N PHE A 143 -25.50 4.56 -30.09
CA PHE A 143 -25.90 4.34 -28.70
C PHE A 143 -24.72 4.53 -27.75
N ASP A 144 -24.92 5.26 -26.65
CA ASP A 144 -23.94 5.37 -25.58
C ASP A 144 -24.47 4.81 -24.25
N ALA A 145 -23.65 4.01 -23.59
CA ALA A 145 -23.98 3.37 -22.31
C ALA A 145 -23.66 4.25 -21.10
N SER A 146 -22.86 5.32 -21.25
CA SER A 146 -22.34 6.10 -20.12
C SER A 146 -23.28 7.20 -19.61
N GLN A 147 -24.25 7.63 -20.42
CA GLN A 147 -25.06 8.82 -20.14
C GLN A 147 -26.32 8.63 -19.26
N ASN A 148 -26.74 7.40 -18.93
CA ASN A 148 -28.02 7.18 -18.25
C ASN A 148 -27.87 6.38 -16.95
N SER A 149 -27.84 7.09 -15.83
CA SER A 149 -27.87 6.56 -14.45
C SER A 149 -29.26 6.11 -13.98
N ALA A 150 -30.31 6.30 -14.78
CA ALA A 150 -31.62 5.70 -14.57
C ALA A 150 -31.67 4.31 -15.21
N GLN A 151 -32.03 3.30 -14.41
CA GLN A 151 -32.21 1.91 -14.83
C GLN A 151 -32.97 1.81 -16.16
N THR A 152 -32.51 0.93 -17.05
CA THR A 152 -33.25 0.38 -18.22
C THR A 152 -33.06 1.09 -19.58
N ALA A 153 -31.89 1.62 -19.92
CA ALA A 153 -31.55 1.92 -21.33
C ALA A 153 -30.41 1.01 -21.80
N GLN A 154 -30.75 -0.10 -22.45
CA GLN A 154 -29.79 -0.98 -23.13
C GLN A 154 -29.76 -0.63 -24.62
N ARG A 155 -28.62 -0.85 -25.27
CA ARG A 155 -28.51 -0.74 -26.74
C ARG A 155 -29.62 -1.57 -27.37
N ALA A 156 -30.52 -0.93 -28.13
CA ALA A 156 -31.69 -1.60 -28.69
C ALA A 156 -31.27 -2.83 -29.49
N THR A 157 -31.89 -3.99 -29.24
CA THR A 157 -31.53 -5.23 -29.93
C THR A 157 -32.08 -5.25 -31.36
N LEU A 158 -31.53 -6.12 -32.23
CA LEU A 158 -32.09 -6.29 -33.57
C LEU A 158 -33.56 -6.75 -33.53
N ASP A 159 -33.91 -7.58 -32.55
CA ASP A 159 -35.24 -8.13 -32.38
C ASP A 159 -36.24 -7.08 -31.87
N GLU A 160 -35.84 -6.23 -30.92
CA GLU A 160 -36.65 -5.08 -30.47
C GLU A 160 -36.96 -4.11 -31.61
N LEU A 161 -35.95 -3.77 -32.41
CA LEU A 161 -36.13 -2.87 -33.56
C LEU A 161 -36.96 -3.53 -34.67
N ALA A 162 -36.79 -4.83 -34.90
CA ALA A 162 -37.58 -5.60 -35.85
C ALA A 162 -39.07 -5.59 -35.47
N GLN A 163 -39.39 -5.82 -34.20
CA GLN A 163 -40.77 -5.73 -33.69
C GLN A 163 -41.32 -4.30 -33.80
N ARG A 164 -40.55 -3.29 -33.34
CA ARG A 164 -40.95 -1.87 -33.35
C ARG A 164 -41.32 -1.38 -34.75
N PHE A 165 -40.59 -1.80 -35.78
CA PHE A 165 -40.80 -1.38 -37.16
C PHE A 165 -41.54 -2.40 -38.02
N SER A 166 -42.02 -3.51 -37.43
CA SER A 166 -42.70 -4.60 -38.15
C SER A 166 -41.92 -5.13 -39.36
N VAL A 167 -40.62 -5.37 -39.18
CA VAL A 167 -39.71 -5.93 -40.19
C VAL A 167 -38.94 -7.12 -39.64
N THR A 168 -38.21 -7.85 -40.49
CA THR A 168 -37.37 -8.96 -40.02
C THR A 168 -36.09 -8.45 -39.33
N ARG A 169 -35.54 -9.25 -38.41
CA ARG A 169 -34.22 -9.02 -37.79
C ARG A 169 -33.11 -8.79 -38.83
N GLU A 170 -33.13 -9.58 -39.90
CA GLU A 170 -32.18 -9.46 -41.00
C GLU A 170 -32.33 -8.12 -41.74
N ARG A 171 -33.57 -7.60 -41.86
CA ARG A 171 -33.78 -6.28 -42.47
C ARG A 171 -33.17 -5.16 -41.62
N ILE A 172 -33.26 -5.22 -40.30
CA ILE A 172 -32.58 -4.26 -39.41
C ILE A 172 -31.06 -4.33 -39.59
N ARG A 173 -30.50 -5.55 -39.65
CA ARG A 173 -29.06 -5.76 -39.88
C ARG A 173 -28.59 -5.19 -41.22
N GLN A 174 -29.37 -5.36 -42.28
CA GLN A 174 -29.09 -4.75 -43.59
C GLN A 174 -29.10 -3.23 -43.50
N ILE A 175 -30.11 -2.62 -42.87
CA ILE A 175 -30.18 -1.16 -42.69
C ILE A 175 -28.96 -0.65 -41.91
N GLU A 176 -28.53 -1.34 -40.85
CA GLU A 176 -27.31 -0.96 -40.12
C GLU A 176 -26.05 -0.99 -41.00
N ARG A 177 -25.90 -2.02 -41.83
CA ARG A 177 -24.77 -2.12 -42.76
C ARG A 177 -24.81 -0.98 -43.77
N ASP A 178 -25.96 -0.77 -44.39
CA ASP A 178 -26.15 0.27 -45.41
C ASP A 178 -25.90 1.68 -44.82
N LEU A 179 -26.29 1.92 -43.56
CA LEU A 179 -25.97 3.16 -42.83
C LEU A 179 -24.47 3.34 -42.61
N ARG A 180 -23.74 2.29 -42.23
CA ARG A 180 -22.27 2.36 -42.08
C ARG A 180 -21.58 2.63 -43.41
N GLU A 181 -21.99 1.93 -44.47
CA GLU A 181 -21.46 2.14 -45.82
C GLU A 181 -21.74 3.56 -46.31
N HIS A 182 -22.94 4.10 -46.03
CA HIS A 182 -23.30 5.48 -46.37
C HIS A 182 -22.38 6.50 -45.69
N VAL A 183 -22.13 6.35 -44.39
CA VAL A 183 -21.22 7.22 -43.63
C VAL A 183 -19.79 7.12 -44.16
N LEU A 184 -19.28 5.90 -44.38
CA LEU A 184 -17.93 5.68 -44.89
C LEU A 184 -17.75 6.27 -46.30
N SER A 185 -18.75 6.11 -47.17
CA SER A 185 -18.74 6.71 -48.51
C SER A 185 -18.75 8.24 -48.45
N TRP A 186 -19.49 8.83 -47.52
CA TRP A 186 -19.51 10.28 -47.34
C TRP A 186 -18.19 10.82 -46.78
N LEU A 187 -17.56 10.11 -45.83
CA LEU A 187 -16.25 10.47 -45.27
C LEU A 187 -15.13 10.51 -46.33
N ALA A 188 -15.26 9.75 -47.41
CA ALA A 188 -14.32 9.77 -48.54
C ALA A 188 -14.52 10.98 -49.48
N GLY A 189 -15.61 11.73 -49.33
CA GLY A 189 -15.94 12.88 -50.17
C GLY A 189 -15.35 14.21 -49.66
N PRO A 190 -15.30 15.25 -50.52
CA PRO A 190 -14.77 16.55 -50.14
C PRO A 190 -15.61 17.29 -49.09
N GLU A 191 -16.92 17.01 -49.02
CA GLU A 191 -17.83 17.61 -48.02
C GLU A 191 -17.47 17.23 -46.57
N ALA A 192 -16.83 16.07 -46.38
CA ALA A 192 -16.38 15.59 -45.07
C ALA A 192 -14.99 16.10 -44.68
N ALA A 193 -14.30 16.87 -45.54
CA ALA A 193 -12.95 17.35 -45.27
C ALA A 193 -12.81 18.10 -43.92
N PRO A 194 -13.75 18.99 -43.51
CA PRO A 194 -13.68 19.63 -42.19
C PRO A 194 -13.77 18.63 -41.03
N LEU A 195 -14.65 17.62 -41.15
CA LEU A 195 -14.78 16.59 -40.13
C LEU A 195 -13.55 15.68 -40.07
N ASN A 196 -12.98 15.30 -41.22
CA ASN A 196 -11.75 14.51 -41.26
C ASN A 196 -10.58 15.26 -40.62
N ALA A 197 -10.43 16.56 -40.89
CA ALA A 197 -9.43 17.41 -40.24
C ALA A 197 -9.64 17.44 -38.71
N HIS A 198 -10.90 17.58 -38.27
CA HIS A 198 -11.25 17.51 -36.85
C HIS A 198 -10.94 16.15 -36.22
N LEU A 199 -11.22 15.03 -36.90
CA LEU A 199 -10.90 13.69 -36.42
C LEU A 199 -9.38 13.49 -36.28
N SER A 200 -8.58 13.98 -37.23
CA SER A 200 -7.11 13.93 -37.14
C SER A 200 -6.59 14.77 -35.97
N TRP A 201 -7.17 15.95 -35.75
CA TRP A 201 -6.85 16.78 -34.60
C TRP A 201 -7.24 16.10 -33.28
N LEU A 202 -8.43 15.48 -33.20
CA LEU A 202 -8.87 14.73 -32.02
C LEU A 202 -7.91 13.58 -31.69
N HIS A 203 -7.44 12.82 -32.67
CA HIS A 203 -6.44 11.77 -32.43
C HIS A 203 -5.18 12.33 -31.75
N THR A 204 -4.75 13.53 -32.15
CA THR A 204 -3.59 14.20 -31.55
C THR A 204 -3.91 14.75 -30.15
N ARG A 205 -5.12 15.30 -29.94
CA ARG A 205 -5.54 15.89 -28.65
C ARG A 205 -5.90 14.88 -27.57
N LEU A 206 -6.45 13.73 -27.95
CA LEU A 206 -6.87 12.70 -27.00
C LEU A 206 -5.67 11.86 -26.51
N GLY A 207 -4.66 11.66 -27.35
CA GLY A 207 -3.52 10.81 -27.04
C GLY A 207 -3.90 9.34 -26.90
N SER A 208 -3.07 8.55 -26.21
CA SER A 208 -3.24 7.10 -26.11
C SER A 208 -4.35 6.67 -25.16
N ALA A 209 -4.65 7.43 -24.11
CA ALA A 209 -5.73 7.14 -23.19
C ALA A 209 -6.34 8.42 -22.64
N VAL A 210 -7.66 8.47 -22.65
CA VAL A 210 -8.44 9.61 -22.18
C VAL A 210 -9.73 9.11 -21.51
N PRO A 211 -10.19 9.72 -20.40
CA PRO A 211 -11.51 9.45 -19.85
C PRO A 211 -12.60 9.67 -20.92
N ALA A 212 -13.60 8.81 -20.98
CA ALA A 212 -14.59 8.82 -22.06
C ALA A 212 -15.44 10.11 -22.09
N ASP A 213 -15.59 10.77 -20.95
CA ASP A 213 -16.29 12.05 -20.80
C ASP A 213 -15.51 13.25 -21.35
N GLU A 214 -14.17 13.17 -21.45
CA GLU A 214 -13.34 14.20 -22.09
C GLU A 214 -13.71 14.40 -23.56
N LEU A 215 -14.15 13.33 -24.24
CA LEU A 215 -14.59 13.46 -25.62
C LEU A 215 -15.75 14.45 -25.73
N ALA A 216 -16.67 14.51 -24.77
CA ALA A 216 -17.80 15.43 -24.82
C ALA A 216 -17.39 16.91 -24.65
N VAL A 217 -16.23 17.18 -24.04
CA VAL A 217 -15.70 18.54 -23.81
C VAL A 217 -14.55 18.91 -24.74
N ALA A 218 -14.05 17.98 -25.55
CA ALA A 218 -12.90 18.19 -26.41
C ALA A 218 -13.08 19.36 -27.39
N ALA A 219 -14.32 19.62 -27.85
CA ALA A 219 -14.65 20.80 -28.65
C ALA A 219 -16.04 21.35 -28.27
N PRO A 220 -16.28 22.68 -28.32
CA PRO A 220 -17.56 23.28 -27.91
C PRO A 220 -18.78 22.66 -28.60
N TRP A 221 -18.68 22.34 -29.89
CA TRP A 221 -19.78 21.81 -30.69
C TRP A 221 -20.08 20.33 -30.41
N HIS A 222 -19.21 19.59 -29.70
CA HIS A 222 -19.42 18.18 -29.38
C HIS A 222 -20.71 17.95 -28.57
N ARG A 223 -21.09 18.92 -27.74
CA ARG A 223 -22.32 18.89 -26.93
C ARG A 223 -23.56 19.35 -27.70
N THR A 224 -23.40 19.96 -28.86
CA THR A 224 -24.52 20.39 -29.70
C THR A 224 -25.33 19.17 -30.13
N GLU A 225 -26.64 19.26 -29.99
CA GLU A 225 -27.55 18.22 -30.44
C GLU A 225 -27.66 18.25 -31.98
N LEU A 226 -27.49 17.08 -32.60
CA LEU A 226 -27.75 16.88 -34.02
C LEU A 226 -29.27 16.82 -34.22
N ALA A 227 -29.84 17.78 -34.93
CA ALA A 227 -31.29 17.93 -35.06
C ALA A 227 -31.94 16.72 -35.74
N THR A 228 -31.24 16.07 -36.67
CA THR A 228 -31.75 14.90 -37.40
C THR A 228 -31.81 13.64 -36.55
N LEU A 229 -30.91 13.47 -35.57
CA LEU A 229 -30.80 12.25 -34.76
C LEU A 229 -31.23 12.44 -33.30
N ALA A 230 -31.41 13.68 -32.83
CA ALA A 230 -31.68 14.02 -31.44
C ALA A 230 -30.65 13.38 -30.48
N ILE A 231 -29.36 13.49 -30.83
CA ILE A 231 -28.22 13.05 -30.00
C ILE A 231 -27.15 14.13 -30.00
N PRO A 232 -26.37 14.27 -28.91
CA PRO A 232 -25.20 15.13 -28.92
C PRO A 232 -24.17 14.62 -29.94
N ALA A 233 -23.54 15.55 -30.66
CA ALA A 233 -22.68 15.26 -31.80
C ALA A 233 -21.49 14.35 -31.44
N TRP A 234 -20.96 14.44 -30.22
CA TRP A 234 -19.87 13.58 -29.75
C TRP A 234 -20.18 12.09 -29.82
N ARG A 235 -21.46 11.67 -29.73
CA ARG A 235 -21.86 10.26 -29.85
C ARG A 235 -21.59 9.71 -31.24
N PHE A 236 -21.82 10.53 -32.27
CA PHE A 236 -21.48 10.22 -33.65
C PHE A 236 -19.96 10.19 -33.82
N VAL A 237 -19.28 11.27 -33.39
CA VAL A 237 -17.81 11.41 -33.48
C VAL A 237 -17.09 10.22 -32.84
N ARG A 238 -17.52 9.76 -31.66
CA ARG A 238 -16.95 8.59 -30.98
C ARG A 238 -16.90 7.36 -31.88
N THR A 239 -17.94 7.12 -32.68
CA THR A 239 -17.97 5.94 -33.57
C THR A 239 -17.04 6.05 -34.77
N LEU A 240 -16.53 7.25 -35.04
CA LEU A 240 -15.55 7.53 -36.10
C LEU A 240 -14.10 7.53 -35.60
N LEU A 241 -13.88 7.48 -34.28
CA LEU A 241 -12.55 7.33 -33.68
C LEU A 241 -12.05 5.88 -33.82
N THR A 242 -11.86 5.44 -35.06
CA THR A 242 -11.37 4.10 -35.35
C THR A 242 -9.99 3.90 -34.75
N GLY A 243 -9.80 2.84 -33.97
CA GLY A 243 -8.56 2.57 -33.24
C GLY A 243 -8.63 2.88 -31.75
N TYR A 244 -9.68 3.58 -31.29
CA TYR A 244 -10.00 3.70 -29.86
C TYR A 244 -10.98 2.63 -29.41
N GLU A 245 -10.65 1.97 -28.31
CA GLU A 245 -11.52 1.05 -27.59
C GLU A 245 -12.06 1.71 -26.33
N GLN A 246 -13.34 1.52 -26.02
CA GLN A 246 -13.91 1.97 -24.75
C GLN A 246 -13.85 0.85 -23.71
N ALA A 247 -13.10 1.06 -22.62
CA ALA A 247 -12.98 0.11 -21.53
C ALA A 247 -12.95 0.83 -20.17
N ASP A 248 -13.76 0.38 -19.22
CA ASP A 248 -13.80 0.88 -17.83
C ASP A 248 -13.87 2.41 -17.70
N GLY A 249 -14.64 3.07 -18.57
CA GLY A 249 -14.80 4.54 -18.56
C GLY A 249 -13.69 5.31 -19.30
N TRP A 250 -12.77 4.63 -19.97
CA TRP A 250 -11.70 5.22 -20.78
C TRP A 250 -11.89 4.93 -22.26
N LEU A 251 -11.41 5.85 -23.11
CA LEU A 251 -11.14 5.63 -24.53
C LEU A 251 -9.63 5.42 -24.69
N VAL A 252 -9.23 4.26 -25.20
CA VAL A 252 -7.81 3.86 -25.30
C VAL A 252 -7.45 3.50 -26.74
N ALA A 253 -6.44 4.17 -27.28
CA ALA A 253 -5.90 3.90 -28.60
C ALA A 253 -5.11 2.58 -28.62
N GLY A 254 -5.34 1.73 -29.61
CA GLY A 254 -4.58 0.49 -29.81
C GLY A 254 -4.93 -0.65 -28.85
N GLY A 255 -5.90 -0.46 -27.94
CA GLY A 255 -6.40 -1.49 -27.04
C GLY A 255 -6.05 -1.25 -25.57
N ALA A 256 -7.04 -1.43 -24.70
CA ALA A 256 -6.90 -1.08 -23.28
C ALA A 256 -5.87 -1.94 -22.54
N GLU A 257 -5.86 -3.25 -22.78
CA GLU A 257 -4.96 -4.18 -22.07
C GLU A 257 -3.50 -4.03 -22.49
N GLU A 258 -3.23 -3.71 -23.76
CA GLU A 258 -1.86 -3.49 -24.23
C GLU A 258 -1.24 -2.27 -23.53
N LEU A 259 -1.98 -1.15 -23.46
CA LEU A 259 -1.48 0.05 -22.79
C LEU A 259 -1.36 -0.15 -21.28
N ARG A 260 -2.30 -0.86 -20.64
CA ARG A 260 -2.22 -1.22 -19.22
C ARG A 260 -0.98 -2.06 -18.92
N GLU A 261 -0.67 -3.02 -19.77
CA GLU A 261 0.53 -3.85 -19.63
C GLU A 261 1.82 -3.04 -19.79
N LYS A 262 1.92 -2.21 -20.84
CA LYS A 262 3.06 -1.29 -21.01
C LYS A 262 3.20 -0.35 -19.80
N THR A 263 2.09 0.13 -19.24
CA THR A 263 2.10 0.98 -18.05
C THR A 263 2.62 0.23 -16.83
N ARG A 264 2.19 -1.01 -16.58
CA ARG A 264 2.71 -1.84 -15.48
C ARG A 264 4.21 -2.11 -15.61
N GLN A 265 4.70 -2.36 -16.82
CA GLN A 265 6.11 -2.65 -17.08
C GLN A 265 7.04 -1.50 -16.68
N LEU A 266 6.57 -0.24 -16.70
CA LEU A 266 7.35 0.91 -16.21
C LEU A 266 7.74 0.79 -14.73
N PHE A 267 6.99 0.01 -13.95
CA PHE A 267 7.15 -0.16 -12.50
C PHE A 267 7.62 -1.55 -12.09
N ALA A 268 8.01 -2.41 -13.05
CA ALA A 268 8.46 -3.78 -12.77
C ALA A 268 9.68 -3.82 -11.84
N ASP A 269 10.55 -2.81 -11.91
CA ASP A 269 11.77 -2.70 -11.09
C ASP A 269 11.52 -2.10 -9.69
N GLY A 270 10.29 -1.66 -9.40
CA GLY A 270 9.88 -1.15 -8.09
C GLY A 270 9.21 0.23 -8.11
N PRO A 271 9.07 0.85 -6.91
CA PRO A 271 8.44 2.16 -6.75
C PRO A 271 9.14 3.28 -7.51
N ARG A 272 8.36 4.19 -8.10
CA ARG A 272 8.86 5.46 -8.67
C ARG A 272 8.08 6.63 -8.10
N LYS A 273 8.71 7.81 -8.04
CA LYS A 273 8.00 9.02 -7.63
C LYS A 273 6.90 9.37 -8.64
N LEU A 274 5.83 10.00 -8.18
CA LEU A 274 4.67 10.30 -9.01
C LEU A 274 5.00 11.22 -10.20
N ASP A 275 5.88 12.21 -10.03
CA ASP A 275 6.34 13.12 -11.09
C ASP A 275 7.11 12.39 -12.20
N GLU A 276 8.00 11.48 -11.81
CA GLU A 276 8.70 10.59 -12.73
C GLU A 276 7.72 9.64 -13.44
N ALA A 277 6.77 9.06 -12.70
CA ALA A 277 5.77 8.16 -13.24
C ALA A 277 4.87 8.84 -14.29
N VAL A 278 4.43 10.08 -14.02
CA VAL A 278 3.67 10.92 -14.95
C VAL A 278 4.47 11.17 -16.22
N SER A 279 5.76 11.48 -16.09
CA SER A 279 6.66 11.71 -17.23
C SER A 279 6.83 10.44 -18.09
N LEU A 280 7.01 9.28 -17.46
CA LEU A 280 7.16 7.99 -18.16
C LEU A 280 5.87 7.56 -18.87
N VAL A 281 4.72 7.68 -18.20
CA VAL A 281 3.42 7.39 -18.79
C VAL A 281 3.11 8.34 -19.95
N SER A 282 3.59 9.58 -19.88
CA SER A 282 3.46 10.53 -20.99
C SER A 282 4.22 10.09 -22.25
N GLN A 283 5.34 9.38 -22.10
CA GLN A 283 6.07 8.80 -23.23
C GLN A 283 5.32 7.64 -23.91
N LEU A 284 4.34 7.03 -23.23
CA LEU A 284 3.41 6.07 -23.83
C LEU A 284 2.27 6.75 -24.61
N GLY A 285 2.29 8.08 -24.71
CA GLY A 285 1.33 8.89 -25.44
C GLY A 285 0.07 9.27 -24.65
N VAL A 286 0.00 8.92 -23.35
CA VAL A 286 -1.01 9.47 -22.45
C VAL A 286 -0.66 10.94 -22.17
N ARG A 287 -1.65 11.83 -22.05
CA ARG A 287 -1.34 13.23 -21.74
C ARG A 287 -0.89 13.40 -20.29
N GLU A 288 0.04 14.32 -20.07
CA GLU A 288 0.62 14.60 -18.74
C GLU A 288 -0.45 14.95 -17.70
N ASP A 289 -1.44 15.77 -18.07
CA ASP A 289 -2.55 16.17 -17.20
C ASP A 289 -3.54 15.03 -16.87
N LEU A 290 -3.48 13.92 -17.61
CA LEU A 290 -4.32 12.73 -17.42
C LEU A 290 -3.53 11.52 -16.92
N ALA A 291 -2.20 11.59 -16.88
CA ALA A 291 -1.33 10.45 -16.60
C ALA A 291 -1.58 9.88 -15.19
N GLU A 292 -1.74 10.72 -14.17
CA GLU A 292 -2.06 10.26 -12.81
C GLU A 292 -3.41 9.55 -12.76
N ARG A 293 -4.45 10.12 -13.38
CA ARG A 293 -5.78 9.50 -13.48
C ARG A 293 -5.70 8.14 -14.18
N TRP A 294 -4.90 8.05 -15.23
CA TRP A 294 -4.65 6.80 -15.94
C TRP A 294 -3.98 5.78 -15.02
N ILE A 295 -2.88 6.14 -14.35
CA ILE A 295 -2.15 5.27 -13.41
C ILE A 295 -3.09 4.68 -12.35
N VAL A 296 -3.94 5.51 -11.74
CA VAL A 296 -4.91 5.06 -10.72
C VAL A 296 -5.93 4.08 -11.30
N SER A 297 -6.28 4.21 -12.59
CA SER A 297 -7.21 3.31 -13.27
C SER A 297 -6.59 1.96 -13.68
N VAL A 298 -5.25 1.86 -13.73
CA VAL A 298 -4.56 0.64 -14.16
C VAL A 298 -4.62 -0.40 -13.04
N PRO A 299 -5.16 -1.61 -13.30
CA PRO A 299 -5.18 -2.67 -12.32
C PRO A 299 -3.76 -3.05 -11.88
N GLN A 300 -3.61 -3.39 -10.60
CA GLN A 300 -2.34 -3.78 -9.97
C GLN A 300 -1.30 -2.67 -9.87
N LEU A 301 -1.69 -1.39 -10.00
CA LEU A 301 -0.89 -0.25 -9.59
C LEU A 301 -1.59 0.50 -8.45
N ARG A 302 -0.81 1.19 -7.63
CA ARG A 302 -1.32 2.07 -6.58
C ARG A 302 -0.42 3.28 -6.41
N VAL A 303 -1.03 4.43 -6.14
CA VAL A 303 -0.31 5.60 -5.62
C VAL A 303 -0.25 5.49 -4.09
N LEU A 304 0.95 5.40 -3.54
CA LEU A 304 1.24 5.24 -2.11
C LEU A 304 2.34 6.25 -1.71
N ASP A 305 2.05 7.11 -0.74
CA ASP A 305 3.00 8.13 -0.21
C ASP A 305 3.78 8.89 -1.31
N GLY A 306 3.07 9.36 -2.35
CA GLY A 306 3.66 10.11 -3.47
C GLY A 306 4.45 9.26 -4.48
N HIS A 307 4.37 7.93 -4.39
CA HIS A 307 5.02 6.99 -5.30
C HIS A 307 3.99 6.11 -6.01
N VAL A 308 4.29 5.71 -7.23
CA VAL A 308 3.54 4.68 -7.95
C VAL A 308 4.23 3.35 -7.72
N VAL A 309 3.48 2.38 -7.23
CA VAL A 309 3.98 1.05 -6.87
C VAL A 309 3.20 -0.07 -7.55
N PRO A 310 3.86 -1.19 -7.88
CA PRO A 310 3.17 -2.45 -8.13
C PRO A 310 2.31 -2.82 -6.92
N TRP A 311 1.06 -3.20 -7.17
CA TRP A 311 0.08 -3.54 -6.13
C TRP A 311 -0.63 -4.88 -6.43
N PRO A 312 0.09 -6.03 -6.38
CA PRO A 312 -0.50 -7.34 -6.60
C PRO A 312 -1.47 -7.72 -5.47
N ARG A 313 -2.16 -8.86 -5.60
CA ARG A 313 -3.10 -9.34 -4.57
C ARG A 313 -2.41 -9.82 -3.28
N GLY A 314 -1.16 -10.27 -3.34
CA GLY A 314 -0.44 -10.86 -2.21
C GLY A 314 -0.10 -9.86 -1.11
N VAL A 315 -0.33 -10.24 0.15
CA VAL A 315 0.01 -9.39 1.32
C VAL A 315 1.52 -9.10 1.37
N ASN A 316 2.36 -10.08 1.03
CA ASN A 316 3.81 -9.90 1.05
C ASN A 316 4.27 -8.92 -0.01
N ASP A 317 3.69 -8.96 -1.22
CA ASP A 317 4.05 -8.03 -2.28
C ASP A 317 3.65 -6.59 -1.92
N LYS A 318 2.49 -6.42 -1.28
CA LYS A 318 2.06 -5.12 -0.74
C LYS A 318 2.96 -4.65 0.40
N ALA A 319 3.33 -5.53 1.32
CA ALA A 319 4.23 -5.21 2.43
C ALA A 319 5.62 -4.81 1.91
N GLU A 320 6.11 -5.49 0.87
CA GLU A 320 7.35 -5.14 0.19
C GLU A 320 7.26 -3.74 -0.44
N ALA A 321 6.18 -3.44 -1.17
CA ALA A 321 5.94 -2.12 -1.76
C ALA A 321 5.90 -1.01 -0.69
N VAL A 322 5.18 -1.25 0.43
CA VAL A 322 5.11 -0.32 1.56
C VAL A 322 6.49 -0.06 2.16
N LEU A 323 7.27 -1.11 2.43
CA LEU A 323 8.62 -0.95 2.97
C LEU A 323 9.56 -0.27 1.97
N ALA A 324 9.45 -0.59 0.69
CA ALA A 324 10.26 0.01 -0.36
C ALA A 324 10.03 1.53 -0.48
N VAL A 325 8.77 1.96 -0.35
CA VAL A 325 8.41 3.39 -0.34
C VAL A 325 8.84 4.08 0.95
N ALA A 326 8.64 3.44 2.11
CA ALA A 326 9.01 4.02 3.39
C ALA A 326 10.53 4.21 3.56
N GLY A 327 11.34 3.30 3.01
CA GLY A 327 12.80 3.35 3.10
C GLY A 327 13.37 3.12 4.52
N THR A 328 12.51 2.86 5.50
CA THR A 328 12.88 2.61 6.91
C THR A 328 12.12 1.42 7.48
N PRO A 329 12.65 0.73 8.51
CA PRO A 329 11.95 -0.39 9.12
C PRO A 329 10.61 0.03 9.73
N LEU A 330 9.55 -0.75 9.48
CA LEU A 330 8.19 -0.50 9.98
C LEU A 330 7.67 -1.67 10.81
N SER A 331 6.74 -1.38 11.71
CA SER A 331 5.99 -2.39 12.45
C SER A 331 4.89 -3.05 11.61
N PRO A 332 4.47 -4.29 11.95
CA PRO A 332 3.33 -4.93 11.28
C PRO A 332 2.06 -4.08 11.28
N GLU A 333 1.85 -3.30 12.35
CA GLU A 333 0.75 -2.36 12.50
C GLU A 333 0.84 -1.21 11.49
N GLU A 334 2.01 -0.56 11.37
CA GLU A 334 2.27 0.51 10.40
C GLU A 334 2.19 0.04 8.94
N ILE A 335 2.58 -1.21 8.68
CA ILE A 335 2.48 -1.84 7.36
C ILE A 335 1.01 -2.09 7.02
N GLN A 336 0.24 -2.69 7.93
CA GLN A 336 -1.18 -2.97 7.72
C GLN A 336 -1.98 -1.70 7.47
N GLU A 337 -1.71 -0.64 8.22
CA GLU A 337 -2.35 0.67 8.05
C GLU A 337 -2.11 1.24 6.64
N ARG A 338 -0.86 1.21 6.15
CA ARG A 338 -0.52 1.67 4.78
C ARG A 338 -1.09 0.79 3.68
N ILE A 339 -1.27 -0.50 3.94
CA ILE A 339 -1.99 -1.39 3.02
C ILE A 339 -3.47 -0.96 2.95
N GLY A 340 -4.10 -0.58 4.06
CA GLY A 340 -5.47 -0.05 4.08
C GLY A 340 -6.54 -1.06 3.67
N GLU A 341 -6.31 -2.34 3.96
CA GLU A 341 -7.23 -3.45 3.70
C GLU A 341 -7.48 -4.24 5.00
N ASP A 342 -8.54 -5.06 5.01
CA ASP A 342 -8.98 -5.87 6.16
C ASP A 342 -8.07 -7.08 6.42
N HIS A 343 -6.79 -6.84 6.65
CA HIS A 343 -5.81 -7.85 7.09
C HIS A 343 -5.62 -7.78 8.60
N SER A 344 -5.58 -8.94 9.26
CA SER A 344 -5.22 -8.99 10.68
C SER A 344 -3.73 -8.70 10.86
N VAL A 345 -3.39 -7.88 11.87
CA VAL A 345 -1.99 -7.59 12.25
C VAL A 345 -1.19 -8.87 12.53
N VAL A 346 -1.83 -9.85 13.17
CA VAL A 346 -1.24 -11.18 13.44
C VAL A 346 -0.91 -11.91 12.14
N GLY A 347 -1.81 -11.86 11.15
CA GLY A 347 -1.59 -12.43 9.83
C GLY A 347 -0.42 -11.77 9.11
N VAL A 348 -0.37 -10.43 9.08
CA VAL A 348 0.75 -9.68 8.48
C VAL A 348 2.07 -10.04 9.15
N ARG A 349 2.12 -10.09 10.49
CA ARG A 349 3.33 -10.49 11.23
C ARG A 349 3.81 -11.91 10.86
N ASN A 350 2.89 -12.87 10.80
CA ASN A 350 3.25 -14.27 10.46
C ASN A 350 3.79 -14.37 9.03
N GLN A 351 3.17 -13.65 8.10
CA GLN A 351 3.58 -13.59 6.71
C GLN A 351 4.98 -12.97 6.53
N LEU A 352 5.23 -11.83 7.17
CA LEU A 352 6.55 -11.19 7.21
C LEU A 352 7.64 -12.10 7.80
N ALA A 353 7.31 -12.86 8.85
CA ALA A 353 8.26 -13.77 9.48
C ALA A 353 8.58 -15.01 8.61
N SER A 354 7.66 -15.42 7.74
CA SER A 354 7.81 -16.61 6.89
C SER A 354 8.49 -16.35 5.54
N ASP A 355 8.57 -15.10 5.09
CA ASP A 355 9.05 -14.74 3.75
C ASP A 355 10.48 -14.16 3.80
N GLU A 356 11.37 -14.74 2.99
CA GLU A 356 12.79 -14.41 2.94
C GLU A 356 13.10 -12.99 2.43
N ARG A 357 12.13 -12.27 1.86
CA ARG A 357 12.37 -10.86 1.45
C ARG A 357 12.48 -9.92 2.64
N PHE A 358 11.93 -10.31 3.78
CA PHE A 358 11.88 -9.49 4.98
C PHE A 358 12.96 -9.92 5.99
N ILE A 359 13.43 -8.96 6.75
CA ILE A 359 14.36 -9.17 7.86
C ILE A 359 13.86 -8.39 9.05
N ARG A 360 13.84 -9.02 10.22
CA ARG A 360 13.50 -8.33 11.46
C ARG A 360 14.72 -7.52 11.90
N LEU A 361 14.58 -6.20 11.94
CA LEU A 361 15.67 -5.28 12.28
C LEU A 361 15.55 -4.73 13.70
N ASP A 362 14.39 -4.91 14.33
CA ASP A 362 14.15 -4.52 15.72
C ASP A 362 13.14 -5.47 16.40
N ARG A 363 12.85 -5.24 17.68
CA ARG A 363 11.87 -5.96 18.49
C ARG A 363 10.50 -6.04 17.82
N ASN A 364 10.02 -5.03 17.10
CA ASN A 364 8.75 -5.14 16.36
C ASN A 364 8.84 -4.47 14.99
N LYS A 365 10.03 -4.33 14.40
CA LYS A 365 10.20 -3.68 13.10
C LYS A 365 10.84 -4.61 12.08
N TYR A 366 10.30 -4.56 10.87
CA TYR A 366 10.74 -5.31 9.72
C TYR A 366 11.25 -4.36 8.65
N GLY A 367 12.31 -4.77 7.96
CA GLY A 367 12.84 -4.11 6.78
C GLY A 367 13.00 -5.08 5.64
N LEU A 368 13.51 -4.58 4.51
CA LEU A 368 13.81 -5.39 3.35
C LEU A 368 15.23 -5.93 3.42
N ARG A 369 15.39 -7.22 3.13
CA ARG A 369 16.71 -7.89 3.13
C ARG A 369 17.66 -7.26 2.12
N ARG A 370 17.13 -6.83 0.97
CA ARG A 370 17.91 -6.16 -0.09
C ARG A 370 18.54 -4.83 0.31
N TRP A 371 18.15 -4.23 1.44
CA TRP A 371 18.80 -3.02 1.95
C TRP A 371 20.25 -3.25 2.36
N GLY A 372 20.65 -4.49 2.66
CA GLY A 372 22.05 -4.90 2.87
C GLY A 372 22.77 -4.27 4.08
N GLY A 373 22.14 -3.34 4.80
CA GLY A 373 22.78 -2.57 5.88
C GLY A 373 22.30 -2.85 7.31
N GLY A 374 21.33 -3.76 7.49
CA GLY A 374 20.71 -4.03 8.80
C GLY A 374 21.10 -5.39 9.39
N GLU A 375 21.52 -5.41 10.65
CA GLU A 375 21.74 -6.64 11.40
C GLU A 375 20.40 -7.26 11.82
N GLU A 376 20.23 -8.56 11.56
CA GLU A 376 19.02 -9.29 11.99
C GLU A 376 18.88 -9.29 13.51
N TYR A 377 17.72 -8.86 13.98
CA TYR A 377 17.32 -8.91 15.38
C TYR A 377 16.72 -10.29 15.71
N LEU A 378 17.52 -11.13 16.37
CA LEU A 378 17.14 -12.49 16.78
C LEU A 378 16.58 -12.57 18.22
N GLY A 379 16.33 -11.41 18.84
CA GLY A 379 15.87 -11.30 20.21
C GLY A 379 16.97 -10.96 21.20
N ILE A 380 16.57 -10.43 22.36
CA ILE A 380 17.48 -9.83 23.36
C ILE A 380 18.64 -10.77 23.73
N ARG A 381 18.37 -12.06 23.97
CA ARG A 381 19.40 -13.05 24.34
C ARG A 381 20.49 -13.16 23.28
N GLU A 382 20.09 -13.35 22.04
CA GLU A 382 21.03 -13.53 20.92
C GLU A 382 21.80 -12.24 20.65
N MET A 383 21.14 -11.10 20.76
CA MET A 383 21.82 -9.82 20.64
C MET A 383 22.83 -9.58 21.78
N ILE A 384 22.57 -10.07 23.01
CA ILE A 384 23.55 -10.07 24.10
C ILE A 384 24.74 -10.96 23.74
N VAL A 385 24.52 -12.17 23.22
CA VAL A 385 25.59 -13.09 22.79
C VAL A 385 26.49 -12.41 21.75
N ARG A 386 25.92 -11.81 20.71
CA ARG A 386 26.68 -11.08 19.68
C ARG A 386 27.48 -9.91 20.22
N GLU A 387 26.95 -9.16 21.19
CA GLU A 387 27.70 -8.08 21.83
C GLU A 387 28.87 -8.61 22.69
N ILE A 388 28.71 -9.77 23.35
CA ILE A 388 29.80 -10.45 24.07
C ILE A 388 30.87 -10.95 23.09
N GLU A 389 30.46 -11.58 21.99
CA GLU A 389 31.37 -12.06 20.95
C GLU A 389 32.17 -10.92 20.31
N ARG A 390 31.50 -9.80 19.98
CA ARG A 390 32.15 -8.57 19.48
C ARG A 390 33.15 -7.98 20.47
N ALA A 391 32.91 -8.15 21.77
CA ALA A 391 33.82 -7.71 22.83
C ALA A 391 34.97 -8.69 23.10
N GLY A 392 35.08 -9.79 22.34
CA GLY A 392 36.15 -10.78 22.51
C GLY A 392 35.82 -11.89 23.51
N GLY A 393 34.53 -12.13 23.78
CA GLY A 393 34.05 -13.24 24.61
C GLY A 393 33.65 -12.86 26.03
N GLU A 394 33.87 -11.62 26.47
CA GLU A 394 33.45 -11.11 27.78
C GLU A 394 33.08 -9.63 27.68
N ALA A 395 31.98 -9.20 28.30
CA ALA A 395 31.54 -7.80 28.24
C ALA A 395 30.86 -7.32 29.52
N SER A 396 30.94 -6.01 29.78
CA SER A 396 30.22 -5.38 30.90
C SER A 396 28.72 -5.29 30.60
N VAL A 397 27.88 -5.63 31.59
CA VAL A 397 26.41 -5.55 31.45
C VAL A 397 25.96 -4.12 31.11
N ASN A 398 26.64 -3.11 31.64
CA ASN A 398 26.31 -1.71 31.33
C ASN A 398 26.63 -1.35 29.87
N THR A 399 27.73 -1.86 29.32
CA THR A 399 28.09 -1.68 27.90
C THR A 399 27.05 -2.36 27.00
N ILE A 400 26.66 -3.60 27.32
CA ILE A 400 25.65 -4.34 26.57
C ILE A 400 24.30 -3.60 26.61
N VAL A 401 23.88 -3.13 27.79
CA VAL A 401 22.67 -2.32 27.94
C VAL A 401 22.74 -1.07 27.07
N GLY A 402 23.84 -0.30 27.13
CA GLY A 402 24.00 0.91 26.33
C GLY A 402 23.94 0.63 24.83
N ASN A 403 24.66 -0.39 24.36
CA ASN A 403 24.68 -0.75 22.95
C ASN A 403 23.31 -1.21 22.45
N LEU A 404 22.64 -2.11 23.17
CA LEU A 404 21.34 -2.64 22.74
C LEU A 404 20.21 -1.61 22.80
N THR A 405 20.17 -0.78 23.86
CA THR A 405 19.14 0.28 23.97
C THR A 405 19.36 1.43 22.99
N SER A 406 20.60 1.62 22.48
CA SER A 406 20.88 2.62 21.45
C SER A 406 20.51 2.16 20.04
N ARG A 407 20.56 0.84 19.77
CA ARG A 407 20.31 0.27 18.43
C ARG A 407 18.90 -0.31 18.25
N TYR A 408 18.26 -0.73 19.33
CA TYR A 408 16.97 -1.43 19.31
C TYR A 408 15.99 -0.84 20.31
N GLU A 409 14.69 -0.94 20.02
CA GLU A 409 13.58 -0.56 20.89
C GLU A 409 13.36 -1.58 22.03
N VAL A 410 14.39 -1.75 22.87
CA VAL A 410 14.40 -2.64 24.04
C VAL A 410 14.59 -1.84 25.34
N SER A 411 13.96 -2.28 26.43
CA SER A 411 14.14 -1.62 27.72
C SER A 411 15.42 -2.10 28.42
N GLU A 412 16.08 -1.19 29.15
CA GLU A 412 17.22 -1.53 30.01
C GLU A 412 16.86 -2.66 31.00
N SER A 413 15.67 -2.61 31.60
CA SER A 413 15.21 -3.64 32.53
C SER A 413 15.14 -5.03 31.88
N SER A 414 14.71 -5.12 30.62
CA SER A 414 14.67 -6.38 29.88
C SER A 414 16.07 -6.89 29.58
N VAL A 415 16.97 -6.03 29.09
CA VAL A 415 18.36 -6.44 28.80
C VAL A 415 19.05 -6.95 30.06
N ARG A 416 18.90 -6.27 31.20
CA ARG A 416 19.45 -6.72 32.49
C ARG A 416 18.85 -8.03 32.99
N ALA A 417 17.55 -8.23 32.79
CA ALA A 417 16.88 -9.48 33.16
C ALA A 417 17.43 -10.68 32.36
N TYR A 418 17.60 -10.50 31.04
CA TYR A 418 18.17 -11.53 30.17
C TYR A 418 19.66 -11.79 30.47
N ALA A 419 20.45 -10.74 30.69
CA ALA A 419 21.87 -10.84 31.07
C ALA A 419 22.09 -11.56 32.42
N GLY A 420 21.07 -11.57 33.31
CA GLY A 420 21.08 -12.30 34.57
C GLY A 420 20.43 -13.69 34.53
N GLY A 421 19.97 -14.11 33.35
CA GLY A 421 19.30 -15.39 33.09
C GLY A 421 20.25 -16.54 32.72
N PRO A 422 19.72 -17.76 32.58
CA PRO A 422 20.51 -18.93 32.19
C PRO A 422 21.16 -18.75 30.80
N GLY A 423 22.41 -19.20 30.66
CA GLY A 423 23.22 -19.06 29.44
C GLY A 423 24.31 -17.97 29.48
N PHE A 424 24.36 -17.17 30.54
CA PHE A 424 25.44 -16.22 30.80
C PHE A 424 26.02 -16.45 32.20
N GLU A 425 27.34 -16.51 32.30
CA GLU A 425 28.03 -16.65 33.58
C GLU A 425 28.73 -15.35 33.96
N ARG A 426 28.75 -15.07 35.27
CA ARG A 426 29.41 -13.88 35.80
C ARG A 426 30.87 -14.18 36.07
N THR A 427 31.73 -13.49 35.35
CA THR A 427 33.19 -13.56 35.51
C THR A 427 33.66 -12.64 36.63
N GLN A 428 33.18 -11.40 36.64
CA GLN A 428 33.53 -10.35 37.60
C GLN A 428 32.33 -9.44 37.90
N ARG A 429 32.49 -8.50 38.84
CA ARG A 429 31.40 -7.59 39.23
C ARG A 429 30.93 -6.76 38.03
N GLY A 430 29.74 -7.09 37.51
CA GLY A 430 29.12 -6.40 36.38
C GLY A 430 29.57 -6.88 35.00
N TRP A 431 30.34 -7.97 34.90
CA TRP A 431 30.81 -8.56 33.65
C TRP A 431 30.23 -9.96 33.45
N ILE A 432 29.94 -10.29 32.19
CA ILE A 432 29.38 -11.57 31.78
C ILE A 432 30.09 -12.13 30.55
N ARG A 433 30.12 -13.46 30.44
CA ARG A 433 30.47 -14.21 29.23
C ARG A 433 29.38 -15.23 28.89
N VAL A 434 29.38 -15.76 27.67
CA VAL A 434 28.51 -16.87 27.29
C VAL A 434 28.93 -18.10 28.10
N ALA A 435 27.98 -18.70 28.81
CA ALA A 435 28.26 -19.92 29.56
C ALA A 435 28.66 -21.05 28.58
N GLY A 436 29.70 -21.83 28.91
CA GLY A 436 30.12 -22.97 28.10
C GLY A 436 28.99 -24.00 27.92
N PRO A 437 29.08 -24.90 26.92
CA PRO A 437 28.07 -25.94 26.71
C PRO A 437 28.02 -26.85 27.95
N GLU A 438 26.98 -26.69 28.77
CA GLU A 438 26.81 -27.49 29.99
C GLU A 438 26.49 -28.95 29.62
N GLN A 439 27.45 -29.83 29.91
CA GLN A 439 27.22 -31.26 30.07
C GLN A 439 26.32 -31.47 31.30
N GLY A 440 25.02 -31.70 31.08
CA GLY A 440 24.18 -32.59 31.89
C GLY A 440 24.10 -32.39 33.41
N GLU A 441 24.45 -31.23 33.99
CA GLU A 441 24.14 -30.99 35.39
C GLU A 441 22.63 -30.69 35.56
N PRO A 442 21.94 -31.29 36.55
CA PRO A 442 20.53 -30.99 36.82
C PRO A 442 20.37 -29.50 37.15
N TYR A 443 19.46 -28.82 36.47
CA TYR A 443 19.15 -27.42 36.77
C TYR A 443 18.71 -27.26 38.24
N HIS A 444 19.49 -26.51 39.03
CA HIS A 444 19.16 -26.20 40.42
C HIS A 444 18.43 -24.85 40.50
N PRO A 445 17.11 -24.82 40.80
CA PRO A 445 16.37 -23.57 40.89
C PRO A 445 16.86 -22.75 42.10
N ARG A 446 16.88 -21.41 41.96
CA ARG A 446 17.22 -20.49 43.08
C ARG A 446 16.33 -20.67 44.32
N LYS A 447 15.08 -21.09 44.10
CA LYS A 447 14.09 -21.37 45.14
C LYS A 447 13.48 -22.73 44.84
N ASP A 448 13.51 -23.63 45.81
CA ASP A 448 12.77 -24.89 45.77
C ASP A 448 11.25 -24.62 45.75
N VAL A 449 10.44 -25.64 45.42
CA VAL A 449 8.98 -25.57 45.41
C VAL A 449 8.40 -25.14 46.76
N SER A 450 9.06 -25.51 47.87
CA SER A 450 8.69 -25.06 49.22
C SER A 450 8.90 -23.56 49.47
N MET A 451 9.71 -22.90 48.64
CA MET A 451 9.94 -21.45 48.65
C MET A 451 9.25 -20.72 47.50
N THR A 452 8.40 -21.44 46.75
CA THR A 452 7.72 -20.93 45.56
C THR A 452 6.30 -20.49 45.88
N ARG A 453 5.98 -19.22 45.59
CA ARG A 453 4.62 -18.67 45.78
C ARG A 453 3.55 -19.54 45.14
N ARG A 454 2.37 -19.59 45.76
CA ARG A 454 1.18 -20.33 45.29
C ARG A 454 1.38 -21.83 45.09
N SER A 455 2.52 -22.40 45.51
CA SER A 455 2.74 -23.84 45.51
C SER A 455 2.54 -24.39 46.92
N PHE A 456 1.64 -25.36 47.06
CA PHE A 456 1.22 -25.91 48.34
C PHE A 456 1.34 -27.42 48.38
N ARG A 457 1.92 -27.96 49.45
CA ARG A 457 2.05 -29.39 49.68
C ARG A 457 0.70 -30.01 50.02
N SER A 458 0.42 -31.18 49.50
CA SER A 458 -0.76 -31.97 49.85
C SER A 458 -0.44 -33.04 50.89
N ARG A 459 -1.48 -33.67 51.48
CA ARG A 459 -1.29 -34.69 52.54
C ARG A 459 -0.53 -35.91 52.03
N ASP A 460 -0.64 -36.19 50.74
CA ASP A 460 0.11 -37.18 49.97
C ASP A 460 1.55 -36.75 49.63
N GLY A 461 2.01 -35.59 50.13
CA GLY A 461 3.35 -35.08 49.92
C GLY A 461 3.56 -34.35 48.59
N ARG A 462 2.62 -34.45 47.64
CA ARG A 462 2.70 -33.80 46.33
C ARG A 462 2.53 -32.29 46.43
N TRP A 463 3.28 -31.54 45.62
CA TRP A 463 3.10 -30.09 45.53
C TRP A 463 2.13 -29.72 44.42
N TRP A 464 1.23 -28.80 44.72
CA TRP A 464 0.21 -28.31 43.81
C TRP A 464 0.39 -26.81 43.60
N HIS A 465 0.37 -26.35 42.36
CA HIS A 465 0.43 -24.92 42.05
C HIS A 465 -0.95 -24.34 41.83
N ARG A 466 -1.28 -23.24 42.52
CA ARG A 466 -2.55 -22.52 42.35
C ARG A 466 -2.43 -21.52 41.20
N VAL A 467 -3.29 -21.68 40.21
CA VAL A 467 -3.53 -20.71 39.14
C VAL A 467 -4.81 -19.95 39.46
N ASP A 468 -4.69 -18.62 39.49
CA ASP A 468 -5.84 -17.71 39.68
C ASP A 468 -6.46 -17.42 38.31
N ILE A 469 -7.71 -17.82 38.11
CA ILE A 469 -8.39 -17.72 36.83
C ILE A 469 -8.75 -16.26 36.54
N ASN A 470 -8.51 -15.85 35.30
CA ASN A 470 -8.77 -14.50 34.82
C ASN A 470 -9.23 -14.55 33.35
N ALA A 471 -9.58 -13.40 32.78
CA ALA A 471 -10.06 -13.31 31.41
C ALA A 471 -9.08 -13.83 30.32
N GLU A 472 -7.76 -13.83 30.55
CA GLU A 472 -6.78 -14.36 29.58
C GLU A 472 -6.82 -15.89 29.53
N HIS A 473 -6.92 -16.54 30.69
CA HIS A 473 -7.09 -17.99 30.81
C HIS A 473 -8.37 -18.44 30.10
N LEU A 474 -9.49 -17.73 30.33
CA LEU A 474 -10.78 -18.04 29.72
C LEU A 474 -10.80 -17.85 28.20
N ARG A 475 -9.96 -16.94 27.66
CA ARG A 475 -9.76 -16.80 26.20
C ARG A 475 -8.82 -17.84 25.61
N GLY A 476 -8.04 -18.55 26.43
CA GLY A 476 -7.16 -19.63 26.00
C GLY A 476 -5.70 -19.22 25.81
N SER A 477 -5.25 -18.20 26.54
CA SER A 477 -3.82 -17.87 26.62
C SER A 477 -3.08 -18.88 27.51
N GLY A 478 -1.81 -19.15 27.19
CA GLY A 478 -0.93 -19.90 28.10
C GLY A 478 -0.54 -19.07 29.32
N SER A 479 -0.08 -19.74 30.38
CA SER A 479 0.22 -19.14 31.68
C SER A 479 1.69 -19.27 32.07
N PRO A 480 2.31 -18.26 32.69
CA PRO A 480 3.64 -18.41 33.27
C PRO A 480 3.61 -19.37 34.46
N LEU A 481 4.63 -20.23 34.57
CA LEU A 481 4.83 -21.11 35.72
C LEU A 481 6.08 -20.69 36.51
N PRO A 482 6.04 -20.74 37.85
CA PRO A 482 7.24 -20.47 38.64
C PRO A 482 8.35 -21.49 38.41
N THR A 483 9.59 -21.02 38.35
CA THR A 483 10.77 -21.87 38.13
C THR A 483 10.93 -22.98 39.16
N GLY A 484 10.66 -22.69 40.45
CA GLY A 484 10.78 -23.70 41.51
C GLY A 484 9.74 -24.81 41.39
N PHE A 485 8.53 -24.50 40.91
CA PHE A 485 7.51 -25.52 40.65
C PHE A 485 7.84 -26.32 39.38
N ALA A 486 8.26 -25.67 38.30
CA ALA A 486 8.66 -26.36 37.07
C ALA A 486 9.87 -27.30 37.31
N ALA A 487 10.86 -26.86 38.09
CA ALA A 487 12.00 -27.70 38.48
C ALA A 487 11.57 -28.90 39.35
N HIS A 488 10.58 -28.72 40.23
CA HIS A 488 9.99 -29.83 40.99
C HIS A 488 9.28 -30.87 40.10
N LEU A 489 8.76 -30.46 38.94
CA LEU A 489 8.25 -31.38 37.91
C LEU A 489 9.37 -32.05 37.09
N GLY A 490 10.64 -31.87 37.47
CA GLY A 490 11.80 -32.42 36.76
C GLY A 490 12.20 -31.65 35.50
N MET A 491 11.65 -30.45 35.29
CA MET A 491 12.00 -29.64 34.13
C MET A 491 13.27 -28.81 34.34
N ALA A 492 13.98 -28.55 33.25
CA ALA A 492 15.14 -27.66 33.18
C ALA A 492 14.98 -26.70 31.98
N PRO A 493 15.73 -25.58 31.91
CA PRO A 493 15.80 -24.74 30.72
C PRO A 493 16.13 -25.56 29.46
N GLY A 494 15.41 -25.29 28.36
CA GLY A 494 15.41 -26.09 27.13
C GLY A 494 14.46 -27.30 27.16
N GLY A 495 13.92 -27.67 28.32
CA GLY A 495 13.03 -28.81 28.49
C GLY A 495 11.59 -28.54 28.10
N GLN A 496 10.91 -29.60 27.69
CA GLN A 496 9.47 -29.63 27.44
C GLN A 496 8.86 -30.84 28.14
N LEU A 497 7.70 -30.63 28.78
CA LEU A 497 6.89 -31.64 29.43
C LEU A 497 5.49 -31.55 28.83
N THR A 498 5.02 -32.62 28.20
CA THR A 498 3.63 -32.71 27.74
C THR A 498 2.84 -33.44 28.81
N ALA A 499 1.79 -32.79 29.34
CA ALA A 499 0.92 -33.37 30.35
C ALA A 499 -0.47 -33.62 29.78
N SER A 500 -0.94 -34.87 29.82
CA SER A 500 -2.23 -35.25 29.23
C SER A 500 -3.39 -34.93 30.15
N THR A 501 -4.50 -34.46 29.58
CA THR A 501 -5.80 -34.30 30.26
C THR A 501 -6.91 -34.97 29.44
N PRO A 502 -8.06 -35.29 30.05
CA PRO A 502 -9.25 -35.72 29.29
C PRO A 502 -9.68 -34.74 28.19
N ALA A 503 -9.38 -33.45 28.35
CA ALA A 503 -9.73 -32.38 27.43
C ALA A 503 -8.64 -32.07 26.38
N GLY A 504 -7.54 -32.83 26.36
CA GLY A 504 -6.40 -32.67 25.45
C GLY A 504 -5.06 -32.47 26.17
N ASP A 505 -3.97 -32.52 25.41
CA ASP A 505 -2.63 -32.36 25.96
C ASP A 505 -2.31 -30.89 26.27
N VAL A 506 -1.69 -30.66 27.42
CA VAL A 506 -1.16 -29.36 27.84
C VAL A 506 0.36 -29.42 27.83
N VAL A 507 0.97 -28.62 26.96
CA VAL A 507 2.43 -28.55 26.85
C VAL A 507 2.98 -27.52 27.83
N ILE A 508 3.92 -27.92 28.68
CA ILE A 508 4.74 -27.04 29.50
C ILE A 508 6.12 -26.95 28.85
N SER A 509 6.57 -25.75 28.51
CA SER A 509 7.88 -25.51 27.88
C SER A 509 8.71 -24.55 28.71
N TRP A 510 10.02 -24.74 28.72
CA TRP A 510 10.95 -23.88 29.44
C TRP A 510 12.01 -23.36 28.49
N HIS A 511 11.81 -22.15 27.97
CA HIS A 511 12.83 -21.45 27.18
C HIS A 511 13.64 -20.53 28.10
N ASN A 512 13.23 -19.26 28.24
CA ASN A 512 13.81 -18.34 29.22
C ASN A 512 13.11 -18.43 30.59
N GLN A 513 11.82 -18.77 30.60
CA GLN A 513 11.00 -19.03 31.77
C GLN A 513 10.04 -20.20 31.49
N PRO A 514 9.59 -20.95 32.50
CA PRO A 514 8.60 -21.99 32.31
C PRO A 514 7.24 -21.37 31.98
N THR A 515 6.59 -21.91 30.95
CA THR A 515 5.26 -21.52 30.51
C THR A 515 4.43 -22.76 30.25
N MET A 516 3.18 -22.75 30.70
CA MET A 516 2.18 -23.77 30.43
C MET A 516 1.29 -23.31 29.29
N GLY A 517 0.95 -24.23 28.38
CA GLY A 517 -0.04 -24.01 27.33
C GLY A 517 -1.43 -23.72 27.87
N SER A 518 -2.36 -23.46 26.96
CA SER A 518 -3.74 -23.14 27.32
C SER A 518 -4.39 -24.28 28.13
N ILE A 519 -4.89 -23.94 29.31
CA ILE A 519 -5.73 -24.83 30.13
C ILE A 519 -7.23 -24.56 29.92
N ARG A 520 -7.60 -23.73 28.93
CA ARG A 520 -9.01 -23.41 28.66
C ARG A 520 -9.91 -24.65 28.50
N PRO A 521 -9.50 -25.73 27.81
CA PRO A 521 -10.34 -26.93 27.71
C PRO A 521 -10.72 -27.49 29.10
N VAL A 522 -9.74 -27.57 30.01
CA VAL A 522 -9.97 -27.98 31.41
C VAL A 522 -10.90 -27.00 32.15
N LEU A 523 -10.75 -25.70 31.94
CA LEU A 523 -11.57 -24.68 32.60
C LEU A 523 -13.04 -24.71 32.13
N VAL A 524 -13.26 -25.08 30.85
CA VAL A 524 -14.61 -25.25 30.30
C VAL A 524 -15.32 -26.42 30.98
N ASP A 525 -14.62 -27.54 31.20
CA ASP A 525 -15.19 -28.71 31.89
C ASP A 525 -15.64 -28.40 33.33
N TYR A 526 -14.92 -27.49 34.00
CA TYR A 526 -15.29 -27.00 35.34
C TYR A 526 -16.31 -25.86 35.34
N ASN A 527 -16.69 -25.35 34.18
CA ASN A 527 -17.52 -24.13 34.04
C ASN A 527 -16.95 -22.96 34.85
N ALA A 528 -15.63 -22.78 34.78
CA ALA A 528 -14.88 -21.81 35.58
C ALA A 528 -15.17 -20.35 35.18
N SER A 529 -15.11 -19.46 36.17
CA SER A 529 -15.31 -18.01 36.07
C SER A 529 -14.09 -17.21 36.51
N ASP A 530 -14.07 -15.92 36.21
CA ASP A 530 -13.02 -14.99 36.69
C ASP A 530 -13.03 -14.94 38.24
N GLY A 531 -11.85 -15.06 38.84
CA GLY A 531 -11.68 -15.13 40.30
C GLY A 531 -11.71 -16.53 40.90
N ASP A 532 -12.06 -17.56 40.13
CA ASP A 532 -11.91 -18.95 40.57
C ASP A 532 -10.43 -19.36 40.64
N HIS A 533 -10.16 -20.51 41.27
CA HIS A 533 -8.83 -21.08 41.36
C HIS A 533 -8.81 -22.50 40.80
N VAL A 534 -7.71 -22.86 40.13
CA VAL A 534 -7.40 -24.25 39.82
C VAL A 534 -6.03 -24.60 40.37
N PHE A 535 -5.95 -25.70 41.09
CA PHE A 535 -4.69 -26.26 41.57
C PHE A 535 -4.26 -27.34 40.59
N ILE A 536 -3.00 -27.29 40.16
CA ILE A 536 -2.46 -28.20 39.17
C ILE A 536 -1.19 -28.90 39.67
N THR A 537 -0.99 -30.13 39.22
CA THR A 537 0.27 -30.87 39.30
C THR A 537 0.35 -31.88 38.17
N VAL A 538 1.54 -32.35 37.83
CA VAL A 538 1.71 -33.47 36.89
C VAL A 538 1.97 -34.74 37.69
N SER A 539 1.33 -35.84 37.31
CA SER A 539 1.58 -37.16 37.90
C SER A 539 2.87 -37.78 37.35
N ASP A 540 3.40 -38.80 38.01
CA ASP A 540 4.59 -39.53 37.51
C ASP A 540 4.32 -40.21 36.15
N GLY A 541 3.05 -40.44 35.80
CA GLY A 541 2.60 -40.97 34.51
C GLY A 541 2.39 -39.91 33.44
N GLY A 542 2.69 -38.63 33.70
CA GLY A 542 2.53 -37.54 32.74
C GLY A 542 1.11 -36.99 32.61
N GLU A 543 0.20 -37.30 33.55
CA GLU A 543 -1.15 -36.74 33.53
C GLU A 543 -1.19 -35.40 34.28
N LEU A 544 -1.87 -34.40 33.72
CA LEU A 544 -2.13 -33.14 34.42
C LEU A 544 -3.33 -33.32 35.37
N LEU A 545 -3.03 -33.44 36.65
CA LEU A 545 -4.02 -33.52 37.70
C LEU A 545 -4.49 -32.12 38.07
N THR A 546 -5.81 -31.94 38.16
CA THR A 546 -6.44 -30.65 38.43
C THR A 546 -7.41 -30.75 39.59
N ARG A 547 -7.47 -29.70 40.41
CA ARG A 547 -8.48 -29.53 41.47
C ARG A 547 -9.06 -28.13 41.35
N PHE A 548 -10.31 -28.05 40.98
CA PHE A 548 -11.04 -26.79 40.86
C PHE A 548 -11.55 -26.31 42.21
N LEU A 549 -11.46 -25.00 42.45
CA LEU A 549 -11.97 -24.34 43.64
C LEU A 549 -12.63 -23.02 43.23
N PRO A 550 -13.96 -22.88 43.38
CA PRO A 550 -14.65 -21.62 43.12
C PRO A 550 -14.13 -20.47 43.97
N ALA A 551 -14.35 -19.24 43.51
CA ALA A 551 -14.08 -18.02 44.25
C ALA A 551 -14.72 -18.07 45.65
N SER A 552 -13.99 -17.57 46.64
CA SER A 552 -14.43 -17.61 48.04
C SER A 552 -15.73 -16.79 48.22
N ALA A 553 -16.70 -17.31 48.96
CA ALA A 553 -17.93 -16.58 49.26
C ALA A 553 -17.66 -15.23 49.96
N ALA A 554 -18.43 -14.21 49.61
CA ALA A 554 -18.37 -12.92 50.28
C ALA A 554 -18.68 -13.08 51.78
N GLY A 555 -17.84 -12.50 52.64
CA GLY A 555 -18.05 -12.52 54.10
C GLY A 555 -17.35 -13.64 54.87
N LEU A 556 -16.53 -14.49 54.22
CA LEU A 556 -15.68 -15.44 54.94
C LEU A 556 -14.73 -14.71 55.91
N PRO A 557 -14.52 -15.23 57.14
CA PRO A 557 -13.52 -14.72 58.06
C PRO A 557 -12.12 -14.72 57.43
N SER A 558 -11.25 -13.79 57.84
CA SER A 558 -9.92 -13.61 57.22
C SER A 558 -9.11 -14.91 57.18
N LEU A 559 -9.01 -15.65 58.29
CA LEU A 559 -8.30 -16.93 58.31
C LEU A 559 -8.88 -17.96 57.33
N ASN A 560 -10.21 -18.04 57.20
CA ASN A 560 -10.84 -18.95 56.25
C ASN A 560 -10.55 -18.53 54.80
N ARG A 561 -10.41 -17.23 54.51
CA ARG A 561 -9.94 -16.78 53.19
C ARG A 561 -8.50 -17.19 52.92
N ALA A 562 -7.62 -17.08 53.91
CA ALA A 562 -6.24 -17.57 53.81
C ALA A 562 -6.19 -19.09 53.55
N LEU A 563 -7.01 -19.87 54.27
CA LEU A 563 -7.14 -21.32 54.09
C LEU A 563 -7.73 -21.69 52.72
N HIS A 564 -8.71 -20.93 52.24
CA HIS A 564 -9.30 -21.12 50.91
C HIS A 564 -8.23 -20.96 49.81
N LEU A 565 -7.37 -19.94 49.94
CA LEU A 565 -6.28 -19.66 49.00
C LEU A 565 -5.19 -20.75 48.95
N ILE A 566 -5.13 -21.67 49.91
CA ILE A 566 -4.24 -22.84 49.88
C ILE A 566 -4.97 -24.14 49.55
N GLY A 567 -6.26 -24.06 49.18
CA GLY A 567 -7.10 -25.20 48.82
C GLY A 567 -7.73 -25.94 49.99
N TYR A 568 -7.84 -25.29 51.16
CA TYR A 568 -8.45 -25.88 52.36
C TYR A 568 -9.78 -25.19 52.69
N THR A 569 -10.89 -25.92 52.54
CA THR A 569 -12.25 -25.38 52.70
C THR A 569 -12.99 -25.91 53.94
N ALA A 570 -12.40 -26.85 54.67
CA ALA A 570 -13.03 -27.41 55.86
C ALA A 570 -12.96 -26.42 57.05
N PRO A 571 -13.92 -26.49 57.98
CA PRO A 571 -13.85 -25.72 59.23
C PRO A 571 -12.60 -26.08 60.03
N VAL A 572 -11.99 -25.07 60.67
CA VAL A 572 -10.90 -25.25 61.64
C VAL A 572 -11.42 -24.95 63.04
N ALA A 573 -10.96 -25.68 64.05
CA ALA A 573 -11.44 -25.53 65.42
C ALA A 573 -10.85 -24.29 66.13
N SER A 574 -9.74 -23.75 65.62
CA SER A 574 -9.09 -22.55 66.18
C SER A 574 -8.17 -21.85 65.18
N ASP A 575 -7.84 -20.59 65.44
CA ASP A 575 -6.88 -19.84 64.65
C ASP A 575 -5.48 -20.49 64.63
N ALA A 576 -5.06 -21.01 65.78
CA ALA A 576 -3.80 -21.72 65.91
C ALA A 576 -3.74 -22.97 65.01
N GLU A 577 -4.87 -23.68 64.86
CA GLU A 577 -4.95 -24.82 63.95
C GLU A 577 -4.86 -24.39 62.48
N GLY A 578 -5.57 -23.33 62.10
CA GLY A 578 -5.52 -22.81 60.72
C GLY A 578 -4.11 -22.37 60.33
N VAL A 579 -3.41 -21.65 61.21
CA VAL A 579 -2.02 -21.22 60.96
C VAL A 579 -1.08 -22.42 60.84
N ARG A 580 -1.21 -23.44 61.70
CA ARG A 580 -0.43 -24.68 61.58
C ARG A 580 -0.69 -25.40 60.26
N LEU A 581 -1.94 -25.45 59.80
CA LEU A 581 -2.29 -26.03 58.51
C LEU A 581 -1.63 -25.26 57.36
N ILE A 582 -1.68 -23.93 57.37
CA ILE A 582 -0.97 -23.11 56.39
C ILE A 582 0.54 -23.42 56.40
N GLY A 583 1.16 -23.48 57.58
CA GLY A 583 2.57 -23.84 57.75
C GLY A 583 2.94 -25.19 57.12
N ALA A 584 2.16 -26.23 57.43
CA ALA A 584 2.37 -27.57 56.84
C ALA A 584 2.23 -27.57 55.31
N ARG A 585 1.29 -26.78 54.78
CA ARG A 585 1.06 -26.65 53.33
C ARG A 585 2.14 -25.87 52.60
N ILE A 586 2.91 -25.02 53.29
CA ILE A 586 4.07 -24.33 52.72
C ILE A 586 5.41 -24.98 53.09
N GLY A 587 5.37 -26.22 53.59
CA GLY A 587 6.56 -27.05 53.83
C GLY A 587 7.32 -26.72 55.12
N LEU A 588 6.68 -26.12 56.11
CA LEU A 588 7.24 -26.02 57.46
C LEU A 588 7.05 -27.32 58.25
N PRO A 589 7.96 -27.64 59.20
CA PRO A 589 7.81 -28.81 60.07
C PRO A 589 6.61 -28.68 61.01
N GLU A 590 6.13 -29.81 61.51
CA GLU A 590 5.11 -29.82 62.55
C GLU A 590 5.61 -29.11 63.81
N GLY A 591 4.81 -28.19 64.35
CA GLY A 591 5.18 -27.36 65.51
C GLY A 591 5.70 -25.96 65.17
N ALA A 592 5.78 -25.58 63.89
CA ALA A 592 6.13 -24.21 63.50
C ALA A 592 5.19 -23.17 64.16
N THR A 593 5.81 -22.12 64.68
CA THR A 593 5.15 -20.97 65.33
C THR A 593 4.44 -20.08 64.31
N ARG A 594 3.52 -19.23 64.76
CA ARG A 594 2.80 -18.30 63.88
C ARG A 594 3.77 -17.35 63.19
N GLU A 595 4.76 -16.84 63.91
CA GLU A 595 5.78 -15.94 63.41
C GLU A 595 6.60 -16.58 62.27
N GLU A 596 6.98 -17.85 62.40
CA GLU A 596 7.69 -18.60 61.34
C GLU A 596 6.83 -18.79 60.08
N VAL A 597 5.52 -19.04 60.24
CA VAL A 597 4.58 -19.15 59.11
C VAL A 597 4.47 -17.81 58.38
N LEU A 598 4.32 -16.72 59.12
CA LEU A 598 4.23 -15.37 58.55
C LEU A 598 5.54 -14.97 57.83
N GLU A 599 6.70 -15.27 58.42
CA GLU A 599 7.97 -15.00 57.76
C GLU A 599 8.14 -15.84 56.49
N ARG A 600 7.81 -17.13 56.54
CA ARG A 600 7.88 -18.01 55.36
C ARG A 600 7.00 -17.52 54.22
N LEU A 601 5.78 -17.07 54.50
CA LEU A 601 4.90 -16.50 53.47
C LEU A 601 5.48 -15.21 52.88
N ARG A 602 6.18 -14.41 53.68
CA ARG A 602 6.83 -13.16 53.26
C ARG A 602 7.99 -13.44 52.31
N GLU A 603 8.83 -14.41 52.64
CA GLU A 603 9.97 -14.85 51.81
C GLU A 603 9.51 -15.50 50.48
N ARG A 604 8.40 -16.25 50.52
CA ARG A 604 7.76 -16.84 49.33
C ARG A 604 7.12 -15.79 48.43
N GLY A 605 6.64 -14.69 49.02
CA GLY A 605 5.92 -13.62 48.31
C GLY A 605 4.40 -13.87 48.20
N ASP A 606 3.84 -14.73 49.05
CA ASP A 606 2.41 -15.03 49.16
C ASP A 606 1.67 -13.90 49.92
N ARG A 607 1.70 -12.69 49.33
CA ARG A 607 1.16 -11.45 49.94
C ARG A 607 -0.35 -11.48 50.12
N ASP A 608 -1.05 -12.18 49.24
CA ASP A 608 -2.50 -12.40 49.26
C ASP A 608 -2.93 -13.21 50.48
N ILE A 609 -2.16 -14.24 50.85
CA ILE A 609 -2.41 -15.04 52.06
C ILE A 609 -2.03 -14.23 53.30
N LEU A 610 -0.87 -13.56 53.27
CA LEU A 610 -0.39 -12.72 54.38
C LEU A 610 -1.40 -11.64 54.78
N GLY A 611 -2.04 -10.99 53.80
CA GLY A 611 -3.01 -9.92 54.04
C GLY A 611 -4.22 -10.36 54.89
N PHE A 612 -4.49 -11.67 54.96
CA PHE A 612 -5.57 -12.23 55.77
C PHE A 612 -5.11 -12.77 57.14
N LEU A 613 -3.81 -12.84 57.39
CA LEU A 613 -3.22 -13.35 58.63
C LEU A 613 -2.53 -12.28 59.48
N ALA A 614 -2.36 -11.09 58.90
CA ALA A 614 -1.73 -9.91 59.51
C ALA A 614 -2.60 -9.30 60.61
#